data_AF-A0A395RVG7-F1
#
_entry.id   AF-A0A395RVG7-F1
#
_cell.length_a   1.000
_cell.length_b   1.000
_cell.length_c   1.000
_cell.angle_alpha   90.00
_cell.angle_beta   90.00
_cell.angle_gamma   90.00
#
_symmetry.space_group_name_H-M   'P 1'
#
loop_
_entity.id
_entity.type
_entity.pdbx_description
1 polymer ?
#
loop_
_entity_poly.entity_id
_entity_poly.type
_entity_poly.pdbx_seq_one_letter_code
_entity_poly.pdbx_strand_id
1 'polypeptide(L)'
;MKLFHGIIACLMALPLAFAALDKEASTILGSLPNCAAKCLVTNVMASTCDLDDYHCTCENEPLQQELEKCILASCTIREALFTKNATSVLCGAPIRDVRPSFTRINDVMGIMSGIFVILRFGTKIIYQLPMGLDDVFIMITMLLSAFCMCVNSFGAAPSGIGTDIWTLTPQQITSFALWFYLLVLTYFVLQTTMKLSLLFFFLRIFPSRGVRKLLWGAVVFISLNGLTFALVAIFQCQPISHFWTSWDGEHTGRCASVNGVAWSNGAINIASDFWILGIPLFQLRKLNLDWKKKVGIGMMFSVGTFVTAMSIFRLYACIVAGISQTNNKSWDYLAMAKWSTVEVNVGIWCACMPTMRVLLMRITGHSKQYINYGSNKSAQDSSREDPNRPRTKSYPLEGGSGASANATAVKGSRGRMHPVGITCDTIVEVEYDAHGDETHLVHMKQFNHSKSARSLSQSQASV
;
A
#
# COMPACT_ATOMS: atom_id res chain seq x y z
N MET A 1 7.89 -30.73 -60.95
CA MET A 1 9.08 -31.37 -60.34
C MET A 1 9.49 -30.82 -58.97
N LYS A 2 9.41 -29.50 -58.69
CA LYS A 2 9.81 -28.93 -57.38
C LYS A 2 8.90 -29.30 -56.20
N LEU A 3 7.59 -29.43 -56.43
CA LEU A 3 6.61 -29.89 -55.42
C LEU A 3 6.84 -31.34 -54.98
N PHE A 4 7.23 -32.21 -55.92
CA PHE A 4 7.50 -33.63 -55.65
C PHE A 4 8.78 -33.84 -54.82
N HIS A 5 9.81 -33.01 -55.04
CA HIS A 5 11.02 -33.01 -54.23
C HIS A 5 10.76 -32.49 -52.80
N GLY A 6 9.85 -31.52 -52.62
CA GLY A 6 9.45 -31.04 -51.30
C GLY A 6 8.68 -32.08 -50.47
N ILE A 7 7.80 -32.86 -51.11
CA ILE A 7 7.04 -33.94 -50.46
C ILE A 7 7.97 -35.10 -50.06
N ILE A 8 8.92 -35.49 -50.93
CA ILE A 8 9.90 -36.53 -50.62
C ILE A 8 10.86 -36.08 -49.51
N ALA A 9 11.31 -34.82 -49.51
CA ALA A 9 12.13 -34.27 -48.43
C ALA A 9 11.38 -34.24 -47.08
N CYS A 10 10.09 -33.91 -47.10
CA CYS A 10 9.24 -33.93 -45.89
C CYS A 10 8.99 -35.37 -45.39
N LEU A 11 8.75 -36.32 -46.29
CA LEU A 11 8.57 -37.75 -45.97
C LEU A 11 9.85 -38.43 -45.48
N MET A 12 11.04 -37.95 -45.86
CA MET A 12 12.32 -38.43 -45.34
C MET A 12 12.74 -37.72 -44.05
N ALA A 13 12.30 -36.48 -43.82
CA ALA A 13 12.57 -35.72 -42.60
C ALA A 13 11.74 -36.19 -41.40
N LEU A 14 10.48 -36.62 -41.61
CA LEU A 14 9.66 -37.20 -40.53
C LEU A 14 10.33 -38.40 -39.83
N PRO A 15 10.72 -39.48 -40.53
CA PRO A 15 11.33 -40.64 -39.89
C PRO A 15 12.69 -40.34 -39.25
N LEU A 16 13.45 -39.37 -39.78
CA LEU A 16 14.68 -38.89 -39.14
C LEU A 16 14.42 -38.11 -37.85
N ALA A 17 13.33 -37.34 -37.80
CA ALA A 17 12.88 -36.65 -36.59
C ALA A 17 12.40 -37.64 -35.52
N PHE A 18 11.61 -38.67 -35.90
CA PHE A 18 11.20 -39.74 -34.97
C PHE A 18 12.40 -40.55 -34.45
N ALA A 19 13.33 -40.95 -35.32
CA ALA A 19 14.53 -41.69 -34.90
C ALA A 19 15.50 -40.87 -34.03
N ALA A 20 15.51 -39.54 -34.17
CA ALA A 20 16.26 -38.65 -33.27
C ALA A 20 15.56 -38.50 -31.91
N LEU A 21 14.23 -38.42 -31.90
CA LEU A 21 13.41 -38.32 -30.70
C LEU A 21 13.49 -39.60 -29.84
N ASP A 22 13.50 -40.78 -30.46
CA ASP A 22 13.64 -42.08 -29.75
C ASP A 22 15.01 -42.21 -29.05
N LYS A 23 16.07 -41.69 -29.68
CA LYS A 23 17.42 -41.68 -29.07
C LYS A 23 17.50 -40.72 -27.88
N GLU A 24 16.94 -39.52 -27.99
CA GLU A 24 16.86 -38.58 -26.87
C GLU A 24 16.00 -39.14 -25.73
N ALA A 25 14.85 -39.74 -26.05
CA ALA A 25 13.97 -40.38 -25.09
C ALA A 25 14.68 -41.49 -24.30
N SER A 26 15.37 -42.40 -24.99
CA SER A 26 16.13 -43.49 -24.35
C SER A 26 17.27 -42.97 -23.46
N THR A 27 17.90 -41.86 -23.83
CA THR A 27 18.99 -41.25 -23.06
C THR A 27 18.46 -40.59 -21.79
N ILE A 28 17.34 -39.87 -21.91
CA ILE A 28 16.67 -39.21 -20.79
C ILE A 28 16.13 -40.28 -19.81
N LEU A 29 15.43 -41.30 -20.31
CA LEU A 29 14.92 -42.41 -19.51
C LEU A 29 16.05 -43.18 -18.81
N GLY A 30 17.19 -43.36 -19.47
CA GLY A 30 18.39 -43.97 -18.86
C GLY A 30 19.06 -43.13 -17.78
N SER A 31 18.77 -41.83 -17.71
CA SER A 31 19.31 -40.92 -16.69
C SER A 31 18.43 -40.79 -15.44
N LEU A 32 17.24 -41.39 -15.43
CA LEU A 32 16.33 -41.30 -14.29
C LEU A 32 16.89 -42.04 -13.06
N PRO A 33 16.67 -41.50 -11.85
CA PRO A 33 17.05 -42.19 -10.62
C PRO A 33 16.25 -43.48 -10.44
N ASN A 34 16.87 -44.48 -9.80
CA ASN A 34 16.29 -45.82 -9.62
C ASN A 34 14.91 -45.80 -8.92
N CYS A 35 14.69 -44.86 -8.00
CA CYS A 35 13.40 -44.70 -7.32
C CYS A 35 12.29 -44.29 -8.31
N ALA A 36 12.59 -43.38 -9.23
CA ALA A 36 11.65 -42.87 -10.22
C ALA A 36 11.38 -43.92 -11.31
N ALA A 37 12.42 -44.62 -11.77
CA ALA A 37 12.29 -45.71 -12.74
C ALA A 37 11.35 -46.82 -12.23
N LYS A 38 11.46 -47.19 -10.93
CA LYS A 38 10.54 -48.16 -10.30
C LYS A 38 9.10 -47.66 -10.30
N CYS A 39 8.88 -46.40 -9.94
CA CYS A 39 7.55 -45.80 -9.97
C CYS A 39 6.97 -45.75 -11.38
N LEU A 40 7.79 -45.41 -12.38
CA LEU A 40 7.38 -45.38 -13.79
C LEU A 40 6.93 -46.77 -14.25
N VAL A 41 7.79 -47.79 -14.08
CA VAL A 41 7.47 -49.17 -14.50
C VAL A 41 6.22 -49.69 -13.79
N THR A 42 6.14 -49.50 -12.47
CA THR A 42 5.01 -50.03 -11.68
C THR A 42 3.68 -49.41 -12.10
N ASN A 43 3.64 -48.08 -12.28
CA ASN A 43 2.40 -47.38 -12.62
C ASN A 43 2.02 -47.54 -14.09
N VAL A 44 3.00 -47.58 -15.01
CA VAL A 44 2.73 -47.82 -16.44
C VAL A 44 2.20 -49.23 -16.66
N MET A 45 2.78 -50.25 -16.02
CA MET A 45 2.30 -51.64 -16.09
C MET A 45 0.90 -51.83 -15.46
N ALA A 46 0.50 -50.93 -14.56
CA ALA A 46 -0.86 -50.91 -13.99
C ALA A 46 -1.83 -50.07 -14.84
N SER A 47 -1.35 -49.41 -15.89
CA SER A 47 -2.12 -48.53 -16.76
C SER A 47 -2.43 -49.19 -18.10
N THR A 48 -3.10 -48.45 -18.98
CA THR A 48 -3.38 -48.86 -20.36
C THR A 48 -2.26 -48.49 -21.34
N CYS A 49 -1.19 -47.83 -20.89
CA CYS A 49 -0.08 -47.41 -21.73
C CYS A 49 1.04 -48.45 -21.72
N ASP A 50 1.72 -48.61 -22.86
CA ASP A 50 2.95 -49.41 -22.96
C ASP A 50 4.16 -48.62 -22.47
N LEU A 51 5.21 -49.32 -22.01
CA LEU A 51 6.45 -48.69 -21.53
C LEU A 51 7.20 -47.90 -22.60
N ASP A 52 7.03 -48.30 -23.86
CA ASP A 52 7.65 -47.64 -25.01
C ASP A 52 6.78 -46.50 -25.57
N ASP A 53 5.50 -46.44 -25.17
CA ASP A 53 4.56 -45.39 -25.57
C ASP A 53 4.58 -44.22 -24.58
N TYR A 54 5.63 -43.42 -24.69
CA TYR A 54 5.77 -42.19 -23.92
C TYR A 54 4.66 -41.18 -24.25
N HIS A 55 4.08 -41.20 -25.45
CA HIS A 55 2.98 -40.30 -25.82
C HIS A 55 1.72 -40.58 -24.98
N CYS A 56 1.33 -41.85 -24.88
CA CYS A 56 0.24 -42.27 -24.00
C CYS A 56 0.53 -41.89 -22.54
N THR A 57 1.77 -42.09 -22.08
CA THR A 57 2.19 -41.74 -20.71
C THR A 57 2.12 -40.22 -20.45
N CYS A 58 2.42 -39.41 -21.46
CA CYS A 58 2.40 -37.95 -21.39
C CYS A 58 0.99 -37.34 -21.46
N GLU A 59 0.04 -38.02 -22.09
CA GLU A 59 -1.35 -37.53 -22.21
C GLU A 59 -2.29 -38.04 -21.11
N ASN A 60 -1.93 -39.14 -20.44
CA ASN A 60 -2.76 -39.76 -19.42
C ASN A 60 -2.64 -39.05 -18.05
N GLU A 61 -3.50 -38.06 -17.81
CA GLU A 61 -3.51 -37.25 -16.58
C GLU A 61 -3.67 -38.09 -15.28
N PRO A 62 -4.58 -39.09 -15.18
CA PRO A 62 -4.65 -39.97 -14.01
C PRO A 62 -3.34 -40.71 -13.71
N LEU A 63 -2.69 -41.23 -14.77
CA LEU A 63 -1.40 -41.91 -14.64
C LEU A 63 -0.32 -40.95 -14.13
N GLN A 64 -0.28 -39.71 -14.63
CA GLN A 64 0.67 -38.70 -14.17
C GLN A 64 0.49 -38.35 -12.69
N GLN A 65 -0.75 -38.29 -12.21
CA GLN A 65 -1.03 -38.02 -10.80
C GLN A 65 -0.56 -39.15 -9.89
N GLU A 66 -0.82 -40.41 -10.24
CA GLU A 66 -0.34 -41.57 -9.48
C GLU A 66 1.19 -41.71 -9.54
N LEU A 67 1.78 -41.43 -10.69
CA LEU A 67 3.23 -41.40 -10.87
C LEU A 67 3.86 -40.32 -9.98
N GLU A 68 3.31 -39.10 -9.96
CA GLU A 68 3.78 -38.01 -9.11
C GLU A 68 3.66 -38.37 -7.62
N LYS A 69 2.54 -38.98 -7.18
CA LYS A 69 2.39 -39.48 -5.81
C LYS A 69 3.45 -40.52 -5.46
N CYS A 70 3.69 -41.49 -6.33
CA CYS A 70 4.70 -42.54 -6.10
C CYS A 70 6.11 -41.95 -5.97
N ILE A 71 6.48 -41.04 -6.88
CA ILE A 71 7.80 -40.40 -6.90
C ILE A 71 8.01 -39.58 -5.63
N LEU A 72 7.02 -38.78 -5.22
CA LEU A 72 7.13 -37.97 -4.00
C LEU A 72 7.19 -38.81 -2.72
N ALA A 73 6.65 -40.02 -2.74
CA ALA A 73 6.72 -40.96 -1.62
C ALA A 73 8.04 -41.76 -1.58
N SER A 74 8.66 -42.02 -2.73
CA SER A 74 9.75 -42.99 -2.87
C SER A 74 11.11 -42.37 -3.19
N CYS A 75 11.15 -41.14 -3.69
CA CYS A 75 12.37 -40.42 -4.08
C CYS A 75 12.63 -39.23 -3.15
N THR A 76 13.89 -38.77 -3.12
CA THR A 76 14.20 -37.45 -2.55
C THR A 76 13.56 -36.33 -3.38
N ILE A 77 13.32 -35.16 -2.79
CA ILE A 77 12.71 -34.03 -3.51
C ILE A 77 13.59 -33.59 -4.70
N ARG A 78 14.92 -33.68 -4.56
CA ARG A 78 15.87 -33.37 -5.64
C ARG A 78 15.72 -34.33 -6.82
N GLU A 79 15.62 -35.63 -6.54
CA GLU A 79 15.35 -36.65 -7.56
C GLU A 79 13.97 -36.50 -8.19
N ALA A 80 12.95 -36.13 -7.41
CA ALA A 80 11.61 -35.86 -7.90
C ALA A 80 11.58 -34.67 -8.87
N LEU A 81 12.26 -33.56 -8.52
CA LEU A 81 12.38 -32.39 -9.38
C LEU A 81 13.17 -32.72 -10.66
N PHE A 82 14.28 -33.45 -10.55
CA PHE A 82 15.04 -33.90 -11.72
C PHE A 82 14.17 -34.77 -12.64
N THR A 83 13.43 -35.72 -12.07
CA THR A 83 12.52 -36.59 -12.82
C THR A 83 11.41 -35.79 -13.48
N LYS A 84 10.81 -34.82 -12.77
CA LYS A 84 9.77 -33.94 -13.34
C LYS A 84 10.32 -33.10 -14.50
N ASN A 85 11.54 -32.60 -14.40
CA ASN A 85 12.18 -31.87 -15.48
C ASN A 85 12.45 -32.76 -16.70
N ALA A 86 13.08 -33.92 -16.48
CA ALA A 86 13.37 -34.90 -17.52
C ALA A 86 12.10 -35.37 -18.25
N THR A 87 11.06 -35.73 -17.51
CA THR A 87 9.76 -36.15 -18.07
C THR A 87 9.03 -35.00 -18.75
N SER A 88 9.12 -33.76 -18.25
CA SER A 88 8.52 -32.59 -18.92
C SER A 88 9.18 -32.31 -20.27
N VAL A 89 10.51 -32.44 -20.35
CA VAL A 89 11.26 -32.30 -21.61
C VAL A 89 10.87 -33.42 -22.58
N LEU A 90 10.79 -34.67 -22.09
CA LEU A 90 10.37 -35.82 -22.88
C LEU A 90 8.96 -35.65 -23.46
N CYS A 91 8.02 -35.14 -22.67
CA CYS A 91 6.65 -34.88 -23.09
C CYS A 91 6.48 -33.63 -23.95
N GLY A 92 7.57 -32.92 -24.30
CA GLY A 92 7.50 -31.68 -25.07
C GLY A 92 6.71 -30.56 -24.39
N ALA A 93 6.64 -30.55 -23.05
CA ALA A 93 5.90 -29.54 -22.31
C ALA A 93 6.49 -28.14 -22.56
N PRO A 94 5.66 -27.10 -22.75
CA PRO A 94 6.16 -25.76 -23.07
C PRO A 94 6.97 -25.21 -21.89
N ILE A 95 8.17 -24.72 -22.17
CA ILE A 95 9.00 -24.02 -21.18
C ILE A 95 8.34 -22.68 -20.87
N ARG A 96 7.76 -22.56 -19.66
CA ARG A 96 7.09 -21.33 -19.24
C ARG A 96 8.10 -20.38 -18.61
N ASP A 97 8.36 -19.26 -19.28
CA ASP A 97 9.17 -18.17 -18.73
C ASP A 97 8.47 -16.82 -18.90
N VAL A 98 7.94 -16.30 -17.79
CA VAL A 98 7.28 -14.99 -17.74
C VAL A 98 7.99 -14.00 -16.84
N ARG A 99 9.27 -14.27 -16.49
CA ARG A 99 10.12 -13.37 -15.71
C ARG A 99 10.21 -11.96 -16.32
N PRO A 100 10.48 -11.79 -17.62
CA PRO A 100 10.65 -10.45 -18.21
C PRO A 100 9.36 -9.62 -18.18
N SER A 101 8.21 -10.28 -18.27
CA SER A 101 6.91 -9.62 -18.18
C SER A 101 6.61 -9.18 -16.76
N PHE A 102 6.95 -10.00 -15.76
CA PHE A 102 6.81 -9.64 -14.35
C PHE A 102 7.71 -8.46 -13.97
N THR A 103 9.00 -8.51 -14.32
CA THR A 103 9.97 -7.43 -14.06
C THR A 103 9.53 -6.11 -14.70
N ARG A 104 9.09 -6.14 -15.98
CA ARG A 104 8.58 -4.94 -16.66
C ARG A 104 7.39 -4.30 -15.93
N ILE A 105 6.41 -5.09 -15.49
CA ILE A 105 5.26 -4.57 -14.74
C ILE A 105 5.73 -3.96 -13.42
N ASN A 106 6.61 -4.65 -12.69
CA ASN A 106 7.14 -4.21 -11.40
C ASN A 106 7.87 -2.86 -11.52
N ASP A 107 8.78 -2.73 -12.49
CA ASP A 107 9.59 -1.53 -12.65
C ASP A 107 8.74 -0.34 -13.13
N VAL A 108 7.84 -0.55 -14.10
CA VAL A 108 6.95 0.52 -14.60
C VAL A 108 6.06 1.06 -13.48
N MET A 109 5.44 0.18 -12.69
CA MET A 109 4.59 0.62 -11.58
C MET A 109 5.39 1.33 -10.49
N GLY A 110 6.57 0.82 -10.14
CA GLY A 110 7.46 1.43 -9.15
C GLY A 110 7.93 2.82 -9.55
N ILE A 111 8.35 3.00 -10.81
CA ILE A 111 8.75 4.31 -11.35
C ILE A 111 7.59 5.30 -11.31
N MET A 112 6.39 4.87 -11.73
CA MET A 112 5.20 5.70 -11.65
C MET A 112 4.88 6.13 -10.22
N SER A 113 4.94 5.22 -9.25
CA SER A 113 4.77 5.56 -7.83
C SER A 113 5.81 6.58 -7.35
N GLY A 114 7.07 6.44 -7.76
CA GLY A 114 8.12 7.41 -7.46
C GLY A 114 7.79 8.80 -7.99
N ILE A 115 7.30 8.91 -9.22
CA ILE A 115 6.87 10.19 -9.80
C ILE A 115 5.74 10.82 -8.98
N PHE A 116 4.72 10.04 -8.59
CA PHE A 116 3.61 10.55 -7.77
C PHE A 116 4.07 11.09 -6.40
N VAL A 117 5.00 10.38 -5.76
CA VAL A 117 5.58 10.81 -4.47
C VAL A 117 6.42 12.07 -4.64
N ILE A 118 7.25 12.14 -5.68
CA ILE A 118 8.03 13.36 -6.01
C ILE A 118 7.10 14.55 -6.25
N LEU A 119 6.04 14.37 -7.04
CA LEU A 119 5.04 15.41 -7.29
C LEU A 119 4.35 15.86 -6.00
N ARG A 120 4.02 14.94 -5.10
CA ARG A 120 3.43 15.23 -3.79
C ARG A 120 4.37 16.12 -2.97
N PHE A 121 5.62 15.72 -2.80
CA PHE A 121 6.59 16.48 -2.00
C PHE A 121 6.97 17.81 -2.67
N GLY A 122 7.18 17.82 -3.99
CA GLY A 122 7.43 19.03 -4.77
C GLY A 122 6.32 20.06 -4.62
N THR A 123 5.05 19.63 -4.70
CA THR A 123 3.89 20.50 -4.45
C THR A 123 3.91 21.09 -3.04
N LYS A 124 4.24 20.28 -2.02
CA LYS A 124 4.29 20.78 -0.63
C LYS A 124 5.43 21.77 -0.40
N ILE A 125 6.60 21.52 -0.99
CA ILE A 125 7.77 22.40 -0.89
C ILE A 125 7.52 23.73 -1.62
N ILE A 126 7.09 23.68 -2.88
CA ILE A 126 6.84 24.87 -3.72
C ILE A 126 5.78 25.77 -3.09
N TYR A 127 4.72 25.17 -2.53
CA TYR A 127 3.60 25.92 -1.97
C TYR A 127 3.64 26.07 -0.44
N GLN A 128 4.77 25.73 0.20
CA GLN A 128 5.00 25.84 1.64
C GLN A 128 3.87 25.22 2.48
N LEU A 129 3.37 24.06 2.05
CA LEU A 129 2.31 23.35 2.77
C LEU A 129 2.90 22.65 4.00
N PRO A 130 2.17 22.56 5.13
CA PRO A 130 2.69 21.90 6.31
C PRO A 130 2.86 20.39 6.07
N MET A 131 4.03 19.88 6.42
CA MET A 131 4.35 18.45 6.43
C MET A 131 3.64 17.79 7.62
N GLY A 132 2.92 16.70 7.37
CA GLY A 132 2.22 15.93 8.39
C GLY A 132 2.81 14.55 8.58
N LEU A 133 2.28 13.81 9.57
CA LEU A 133 2.64 12.39 9.75
C LEU A 133 2.28 11.55 8.52
N ASP A 134 1.24 11.94 7.79
CA ASP A 134 0.87 11.31 6.52
C ASP A 134 2.02 11.30 5.51
N ASP A 135 2.85 12.35 5.50
CA ASP A 135 4.01 12.47 4.62
C ASP A 135 5.19 11.60 5.05
N VAL A 136 5.41 11.46 6.35
CA VAL A 136 6.47 10.59 6.87
C VAL A 136 6.17 9.13 6.52
N PHE A 137 4.93 8.69 6.77
CA PHE A 137 4.53 7.30 6.49
C PHE A 137 4.50 6.98 4.99
N ILE A 138 4.11 7.91 4.11
CA ILE A 138 4.17 7.66 2.66
C ILE A 138 5.62 7.61 2.15
N MET A 139 6.53 8.40 2.74
CA MET A 139 7.96 8.32 2.42
C MET A 139 8.55 6.97 2.83
N ILE A 140 8.23 6.48 4.04
CA ILE A 140 8.62 5.14 4.50
C ILE A 140 8.05 4.07 3.55
N THR A 141 6.76 4.18 3.19
CA THR A 141 6.10 3.27 2.25
C THR A 141 6.83 3.23 0.91
N MET A 142 7.22 4.40 0.38
CA MET A 142 7.95 4.49 -0.89
C MET A 142 9.35 3.86 -0.81
N LEU A 143 10.09 4.06 0.29
CA LEU A 143 11.39 3.44 0.49
C LEU A 143 11.29 1.92 0.54
N LEU A 144 10.31 1.39 1.27
CA LEU A 144 10.03 -0.05 1.31
C LEU A 144 9.57 -0.58 -0.06
N SER A 145 8.75 0.19 -0.79
CA SER A 145 8.32 -0.17 -2.14
C SER A 145 9.49 -0.22 -3.12
N ALA A 146 10.43 0.72 -3.03
CA ALA A 146 11.65 0.73 -3.83
C ALA A 146 12.54 -0.48 -3.51
N PHE A 147 12.66 -0.85 -2.25
CA PHE A 147 13.35 -2.08 -1.85
C PHE A 147 12.68 -3.32 -2.47
N CYS A 148 11.35 -3.45 -2.37
CA CYS A 148 10.62 -4.55 -3.00
C CYS A 148 10.81 -4.57 -4.53
N MET A 149 10.82 -3.40 -5.18
CA MET A 149 11.07 -3.28 -6.62
C MET A 149 12.44 -3.88 -6.97
N CYS A 150 13.50 -3.49 -6.26
CA CYS A 150 14.85 -4.01 -6.46
C CYS A 150 14.93 -5.52 -6.19
N VAL A 151 14.32 -6.01 -5.10
CA VAL A 151 14.31 -7.43 -4.77
C VAL A 151 13.57 -8.25 -5.83
N ASN A 152 12.44 -7.77 -6.34
CA ASN A 152 11.71 -8.47 -7.42
C ASN A 152 12.56 -8.56 -8.70
N SER A 153 13.20 -7.45 -9.10
CA SER A 153 13.92 -7.36 -10.38
C SER A 153 15.30 -8.02 -10.35
N PHE A 154 16.04 -7.90 -9.24
CA PHE A 154 17.42 -8.39 -9.12
C PHE A 154 17.58 -9.65 -8.24
N GLY A 155 16.60 -9.97 -7.40
CA GLY A 155 16.63 -11.14 -6.53
C GLY A 155 15.69 -12.26 -7.02
N ALA A 156 14.39 -12.00 -7.02
CA ALA A 156 13.35 -12.99 -7.30
C ALA A 156 13.31 -13.42 -8.78
N ALA A 157 13.41 -12.47 -9.72
CA ALA A 157 13.44 -12.77 -11.16
C ALA A 157 14.62 -13.67 -11.55
N PRO A 158 15.88 -13.36 -11.19
CA PRO A 158 17.01 -14.25 -11.48
C PRO A 158 16.93 -15.60 -10.76
N SER A 159 16.26 -15.66 -9.60
CA SER A 159 16.07 -16.89 -8.84
C SER A 159 14.95 -17.80 -9.37
N GLY A 160 14.20 -17.37 -10.40
CA GLY A 160 13.21 -18.23 -11.07
C GLY A 160 11.74 -17.99 -10.73
N ILE A 161 11.36 -16.81 -10.21
CA ILE A 161 9.93 -16.50 -10.05
C ILE A 161 9.22 -16.49 -11.42
N GLY A 162 8.12 -17.22 -11.56
CA GLY A 162 7.42 -17.31 -12.85
C GLY A 162 8.10 -18.20 -13.90
N THR A 163 8.98 -19.09 -13.46
CA THR A 163 9.37 -20.31 -14.20
C THR A 163 8.99 -21.54 -13.38
N ASP A 164 8.92 -22.68 -14.04
CA ASP A 164 8.64 -23.96 -13.40
C ASP A 164 9.74 -24.38 -12.42
N ILE A 165 9.37 -24.79 -11.19
CA ILE A 165 10.34 -25.03 -10.12
C ILE A 165 11.38 -26.11 -10.45
N TRP A 166 10.98 -27.13 -11.23
CA TRP A 166 11.86 -28.23 -11.66
C TRP A 166 12.91 -27.82 -12.70
N THR A 167 12.77 -26.64 -13.31
CA THR A 167 13.78 -26.09 -14.23
C THR A 167 14.91 -25.36 -13.50
N LEU A 168 14.77 -25.15 -12.19
CA LEU A 168 15.69 -24.38 -11.36
C LEU A 168 16.74 -25.27 -10.68
N THR A 169 17.93 -24.71 -10.47
CA THR A 169 18.95 -25.38 -9.66
C THR A 169 18.57 -25.35 -8.17
N PRO A 170 19.02 -26.32 -7.36
CA PRO A 170 18.81 -26.32 -5.90
C PRO A 170 19.18 -24.99 -5.22
N GLN A 171 20.25 -24.35 -5.68
CA GLN A 171 20.72 -23.06 -5.16
C GLN A 171 19.77 -21.92 -5.54
N GLN A 172 19.21 -21.95 -6.75
CA GLN A 172 18.20 -20.99 -7.19
C GLN A 172 16.90 -21.14 -6.39
N ILE A 173 16.46 -22.36 -6.11
CA ILE A 173 15.25 -22.62 -5.30
C ILE A 173 15.41 -22.05 -3.89
N THR A 174 16.55 -22.31 -3.25
CA THR A 174 16.88 -21.74 -1.92
C THR A 174 16.89 -20.22 -1.94
N SER A 175 17.52 -19.63 -2.97
CA SER A 175 17.58 -18.17 -3.15
C SER A 175 16.20 -17.57 -3.38
N PHE A 176 15.37 -18.21 -4.20
CA PHE A 176 13.98 -17.82 -4.44
C PHE A 176 13.18 -17.80 -3.14
N ALA A 177 13.25 -18.87 -2.34
CA ALA A 177 12.54 -18.94 -1.07
C ALA A 177 13.00 -17.85 -0.09
N LEU A 178 14.31 -17.54 -0.05
CA LEU A 178 14.86 -16.46 0.77
C LEU A 178 14.35 -15.08 0.31
N TRP A 179 14.37 -14.79 -0.99
CA TRP A 179 13.85 -13.52 -1.51
C TRP A 179 12.34 -13.40 -1.29
N PHE A 180 11.60 -14.49 -1.46
CA PHE A 180 10.16 -14.55 -1.19
C PHE A 180 9.85 -14.27 0.28
N TYR A 181 10.64 -14.83 1.20
CA TYR A 181 10.55 -14.52 2.64
C TYR A 181 10.66 -13.02 2.92
N LEU A 182 11.69 -12.38 2.37
CA LEU A 182 11.93 -10.94 2.55
C LEU A 182 10.79 -10.10 1.96
N LEU A 183 10.26 -10.50 0.80
CA LEU A 183 9.13 -9.82 0.16
C LEU A 183 7.85 -9.92 0.99
N VAL A 184 7.54 -11.09 1.56
CA VAL A 184 6.35 -11.28 2.43
C VAL A 184 6.45 -10.41 3.69
N LEU A 185 7.61 -10.42 4.36
CA LEU A 185 7.85 -9.59 5.54
C LEU A 185 7.69 -8.10 5.21
N THR A 186 8.36 -7.65 4.15
CA THR A 186 8.33 -6.23 3.75
C THR A 186 6.92 -5.82 3.35
N TYR A 187 6.18 -6.70 2.68
CA TYR A 187 4.81 -6.46 2.27
C TYR A 187 3.88 -6.15 3.45
N PHE A 188 3.98 -6.86 4.58
CA PHE A 188 3.16 -6.57 5.77
C PHE A 188 3.46 -5.20 6.37
N VAL A 189 4.74 -4.83 6.46
CA VAL A 189 5.16 -3.51 6.95
C VAL A 189 4.69 -2.41 5.99
N LEU A 190 4.79 -2.66 4.69
CA LEU A 190 4.39 -1.72 3.66
C LEU A 190 2.87 -1.46 3.69
N GLN A 191 2.05 -2.51 3.75
CA GLN A 191 0.59 -2.37 3.88
C GLN A 191 0.19 -1.56 5.12
N THR A 192 0.87 -1.81 6.24
CA THR A 192 0.62 -1.10 7.50
C THR A 192 0.97 0.38 7.36
N THR A 193 2.16 0.70 6.87
CA THR A 193 2.63 2.10 6.72
C THR A 193 1.81 2.89 5.69
N MET A 194 1.37 2.25 4.61
CA MET A 194 0.49 2.85 3.60
C MET A 194 -0.88 3.24 4.18
N LYS A 195 -1.52 2.34 4.93
CA LYS A 195 -2.81 2.62 5.60
C LYS A 195 -2.69 3.67 6.70
N LEU A 196 -1.59 3.67 7.44
CA LEU A 196 -1.30 4.70 8.43
C LEU A 196 -1.18 6.08 7.78
N SER A 197 -0.52 6.19 6.62
CA SER A 197 -0.47 7.45 5.87
C SER A 197 -1.87 7.98 5.53
N LEU A 198 -2.76 7.10 5.03
CA LEU A 198 -4.15 7.46 4.73
C LEU A 198 -4.95 7.86 5.98
N LEU A 199 -4.78 7.15 7.10
CA LEU A 199 -5.47 7.45 8.36
C LEU A 199 -5.01 8.79 8.97
N PHE A 200 -3.71 9.08 8.95
CA PHE A 200 -3.20 10.38 9.40
C PHE A 200 -3.68 11.52 8.51
N PHE A 201 -3.79 11.27 7.21
CA PHE A 201 -4.39 12.22 6.28
C PHE A 201 -5.87 12.48 6.62
N PHE A 202 -6.67 11.44 6.91
CA PHE A 202 -8.05 11.61 7.36
C PHE A 202 -8.18 12.32 8.70
N LEU A 203 -7.28 12.05 9.66
CA LEU A 203 -7.25 12.75 10.96
C LEU A 203 -7.00 14.26 10.80
N ARG A 204 -6.30 14.67 9.74
CA ARG A 204 -6.06 16.08 9.42
C ARG A 204 -7.26 16.75 8.74
N ILE A 205 -8.04 16.01 7.95
CA ILE A 205 -9.20 16.55 7.22
C ILE A 205 -10.42 16.69 8.11
N PHE A 206 -10.71 15.69 8.94
CA PHE A 206 -11.97 15.60 9.66
C PHE A 206 -11.80 16.09 11.10
N PRO A 207 -12.29 17.30 11.45
CA PRO A 207 -12.17 17.83 12.81
C PRO A 207 -13.17 17.23 13.81
N SER A 208 -14.19 16.50 13.35
CA SER A 208 -15.27 15.96 14.18
C SER A 208 -14.74 15.03 15.28
N ARG A 209 -15.08 15.31 16.55
CA ARG A 209 -14.60 14.55 17.71
C ARG A 209 -14.95 13.07 17.66
N GLY A 210 -16.16 12.72 17.18
CA GLY A 210 -16.59 11.32 17.04
C GLY A 210 -15.78 10.58 15.98
N VAL A 211 -15.57 11.21 14.82
CA VAL A 211 -14.78 10.64 13.72
C VAL A 211 -13.31 10.49 14.11
N ARG A 212 -12.74 11.46 14.83
CA ARG A 212 -11.35 11.37 15.31
C ARG A 212 -11.14 10.20 16.27
N LYS A 213 -12.10 9.91 17.16
CA LYS A 213 -12.02 8.71 18.03
C LYS A 213 -11.99 7.42 17.21
N LEU A 214 -12.86 7.32 16.20
CA LEU A 214 -12.90 6.15 15.31
C LEU A 214 -11.61 6.00 14.49
N LEU A 215 -11.07 7.09 13.96
CA LEU A 215 -9.81 7.11 13.22
C LEU A 215 -8.61 6.72 14.10
N TRP A 216 -8.52 7.22 15.33
CA TRP A 216 -7.49 6.77 16.28
C TRP A 216 -7.63 5.30 16.64
N GLY A 217 -8.87 4.80 16.79
CA GLY A 217 -9.14 3.37 16.95
C GLY A 217 -8.62 2.54 15.76
N ALA A 218 -8.85 3.01 14.54
CA ALA A 218 -8.32 2.38 13.33
C ALA A 218 -6.78 2.44 13.28
N VAL A 219 -6.14 3.55 13.65
CA VAL A 219 -4.67 3.66 13.73
C VAL A 219 -4.09 2.63 14.69
N VAL A 220 -4.67 2.48 15.89
CA VAL A 220 -4.22 1.49 16.88
C VAL A 220 -4.42 0.07 16.33
N PHE A 221 -5.60 -0.23 15.78
CA PHE A 221 -5.89 -1.55 15.22
C PHE A 221 -4.95 -1.94 14.08
N ILE A 222 -4.71 -1.04 13.12
CA ILE A 222 -3.81 -1.30 11.99
C ILE A 222 -2.38 -1.48 12.46
N SER A 223 -1.93 -0.65 13.41
CA SER A 223 -0.57 -0.76 13.96
C SER A 223 -0.35 -2.09 14.67
N LEU A 224 -1.32 -2.54 15.48
CA LEU A 224 -1.26 -3.82 16.18
C LEU A 224 -1.30 -5.00 15.21
N ASN A 225 -2.21 -4.99 14.23
CA ASN A 225 -2.26 -6.04 13.21
C ASN A 225 -0.96 -6.12 12.42
N GLY A 226 -0.44 -4.98 11.97
CA GLY A 226 0.83 -4.91 11.26
C GLY A 226 2.00 -5.49 12.05
N LEU A 227 2.08 -5.13 13.34
CA LEU A 227 3.10 -5.68 14.24
C LEU A 227 2.93 -7.20 14.43
N THR A 228 1.71 -7.67 14.66
CA THR A 228 1.43 -9.11 14.82
C THR A 228 1.84 -9.89 13.58
N PHE A 229 1.42 -9.47 12.38
CA PHE A 229 1.77 -10.17 11.14
C PHE A 229 3.25 -10.07 10.80
N ALA A 230 3.92 -8.96 11.11
CA ALA A 230 5.37 -8.85 10.97
C ALA A 230 6.11 -9.85 11.88
N LEU A 231 5.71 -9.96 13.15
CA LEU A 231 6.28 -10.93 14.09
C LEU A 231 6.01 -12.37 13.65
N VAL A 232 4.79 -12.67 13.21
CA VAL A 232 4.44 -13.99 12.66
C VAL A 232 5.28 -14.29 11.44
N ALA A 233 5.47 -13.35 10.50
CA ALA A 233 6.33 -13.56 9.33
C ALA A 233 7.79 -13.84 9.71
N ILE A 234 8.32 -13.13 10.71
CA ILE A 234 9.70 -13.34 11.17
C ILE A 234 9.86 -14.73 11.79
N PHE A 235 8.96 -15.08 12.70
CA PHE A 235 9.05 -16.30 13.53
C PHE A 235 8.19 -17.46 13.01
N GLN A 236 7.74 -17.41 11.75
CA GLN A 236 6.86 -18.44 11.19
C GLN A 236 7.49 -19.83 11.16
N CYS A 237 8.82 -19.92 11.13
CA CYS A 237 9.57 -21.18 11.14
C CYS A 237 10.57 -21.22 12.30
N GLN A 238 10.77 -22.42 12.84
CA GLN A 238 11.75 -22.73 13.88
C GLN A 238 12.64 -23.90 13.38
N PRO A 239 13.95 -23.66 13.12
CA PRO A 239 14.63 -22.35 13.07
C PRO A 239 14.15 -21.47 11.90
N ILE A 240 14.40 -20.16 11.95
CA ILE A 240 13.98 -19.21 10.90
C ILE A 240 14.51 -19.63 9.52
N SER A 241 15.74 -20.16 9.47
CA SER A 241 16.36 -20.66 8.25
C SER A 241 15.61 -21.78 7.56
N HIS A 242 14.79 -22.51 8.32
CA HIS A 242 13.97 -23.57 7.77
C HIS A 242 12.95 -23.07 6.74
N PHE A 243 12.58 -21.78 6.74
CA PHE A 243 11.68 -21.25 5.70
C PHE A 243 12.26 -21.42 4.29
N TRP A 244 13.56 -21.15 4.10
CA TRP A 244 14.20 -21.23 2.79
C TRP A 244 14.97 -22.52 2.56
N THR A 245 15.20 -23.35 3.57
CA THR A 245 15.83 -24.66 3.41
C THR A 245 14.85 -25.84 3.42
N SER A 246 13.61 -25.67 3.87
CA SER A 246 12.62 -26.76 3.97
C SER A 246 12.21 -27.38 2.63
N TRP A 247 12.49 -26.73 1.51
CA TRP A 247 12.04 -27.20 0.20
C TRP A 247 12.64 -28.55 -0.20
N ASP A 248 13.81 -28.93 0.32
CA ASP A 248 14.47 -30.20 0.00
C ASP A 248 14.07 -31.36 0.90
N GLY A 249 13.36 -31.09 2.01
CA GLY A 249 12.91 -32.10 2.97
C GLY A 249 14.05 -32.73 3.79
N GLU A 250 15.29 -32.29 3.62
CA GLU A 250 16.47 -32.83 4.33
C GLU A 250 16.65 -32.15 5.69
N HIS A 251 16.16 -30.92 5.82
CA HIS A 251 16.30 -30.11 7.02
C HIS A 251 15.16 -30.36 8.01
N THR A 252 15.48 -30.50 9.29
CA THR A 252 14.47 -30.63 10.35
C THR A 252 14.04 -29.25 10.84
N GLY A 253 12.73 -29.07 10.97
CA GLY A 253 12.15 -27.84 11.48
C GLY A 253 10.63 -27.89 11.46
N ARG A 254 10.00 -26.86 12.02
CA ARG A 254 8.55 -26.69 11.98
C ARG A 254 8.21 -25.29 11.52
N CYS A 255 7.27 -25.19 10.60
CA CYS A 255 6.72 -23.93 10.14
C CYS A 255 5.22 -23.86 10.41
N ALA A 256 4.73 -22.68 10.74
CA ALA A 256 3.31 -22.38 10.69
C ALA A 256 2.81 -22.49 9.23
N SER A 257 1.50 -22.73 9.07
CA SER A 257 0.88 -22.78 7.74
C SER A 257 1.04 -21.44 7.02
N VAL A 258 1.94 -21.39 6.03
CA VAL A 258 2.20 -20.19 5.22
C VAL A 258 0.92 -19.70 4.55
N ASN A 259 0.12 -20.63 4.00
CA ASN A 259 -1.18 -20.33 3.40
C ASN A 259 -2.17 -19.80 4.44
N GLY A 260 -2.23 -20.40 5.62
CA GLY A 260 -3.12 -19.96 6.70
C GLY A 260 -2.81 -18.53 7.16
N VAL A 261 -1.52 -18.19 7.30
CA VAL A 261 -1.08 -16.83 7.63
C VAL A 261 -1.44 -15.87 6.50
N ALA A 262 -1.18 -16.23 5.24
CA ALA A 262 -1.45 -15.38 4.09
C ALA A 262 -2.96 -15.11 3.89
N TRP A 263 -3.81 -16.12 4.05
CA TRP A 263 -5.26 -16.00 3.93
C TRP A 263 -5.86 -15.16 5.05
N SER A 264 -5.41 -15.39 6.29
CA SER A 264 -5.85 -14.61 7.45
C SER A 264 -5.47 -13.13 7.30
N ASN A 265 -4.23 -12.86 6.91
CA ASN A 265 -3.80 -11.49 6.63
C ASN A 265 -4.61 -10.87 5.49
N GLY A 266 -4.86 -11.60 4.40
CA GLY A 266 -5.65 -11.10 3.28
C GLY A 266 -7.08 -10.72 3.67
N ALA A 267 -7.77 -11.57 4.45
CA ALA A 267 -9.11 -11.28 4.93
C ALA A 267 -9.16 -10.04 5.85
N ILE A 268 -8.23 -9.94 6.81
CA ILE A 268 -8.14 -8.79 7.72
C ILE A 268 -7.78 -7.52 6.95
N ASN A 269 -6.90 -7.62 5.94
CA ASN A 269 -6.50 -6.50 5.11
C ASN A 269 -7.70 -5.91 4.35
N ILE A 270 -8.53 -6.76 3.74
CA ILE A 270 -9.74 -6.35 3.02
C ILE A 270 -10.77 -5.75 3.99
N ALA A 271 -11.01 -6.40 5.13
CA ALA A 271 -11.94 -5.89 6.14
C ALA A 271 -11.52 -4.50 6.65
N SER A 272 -10.22 -4.30 6.84
CA SER A 272 -9.63 -3.02 7.23
C SER A 272 -9.82 -1.95 6.15
N ASP A 273 -9.71 -2.31 4.87
CA ASP A 273 -9.93 -1.36 3.77
C ASP A 273 -11.38 -0.85 3.77
N PHE A 274 -12.35 -1.77 3.89
CA PHE A 274 -13.77 -1.37 4.00
C PHE A 274 -14.02 -0.48 5.21
N TRP A 275 -13.39 -0.78 6.35
CA TRP A 275 -13.52 0.06 7.53
C TRP A 275 -12.97 1.47 7.29
N ILE A 276 -11.75 1.59 6.76
CA ILE A 276 -11.11 2.88 6.50
C ILE A 276 -11.90 3.70 5.47
N LEU A 277 -12.45 3.06 4.42
CA LEU A 277 -13.27 3.73 3.41
C LEU A 277 -14.66 4.12 3.91
N GLY A 278 -15.23 3.36 4.84
CA GLY A 278 -16.55 3.63 5.42
C GLY A 278 -16.59 4.90 6.28
N ILE A 279 -15.50 5.23 6.97
CA ILE A 279 -15.40 6.40 7.87
C ILE A 279 -15.72 7.72 7.14
N PRO A 280 -15.02 8.11 6.06
CA PRO A 280 -15.29 9.36 5.37
C PRO A 280 -16.67 9.37 4.69
N LEU A 281 -17.14 8.23 4.16
CA LEU A 281 -18.44 8.13 3.49
C LEU A 281 -19.61 8.46 4.42
N PHE A 282 -19.59 7.91 5.64
CA PHE A 282 -20.64 8.18 6.62
C PHE A 282 -20.70 9.66 6.99
N GLN A 283 -19.53 10.30 7.09
CA GLN A 283 -19.46 11.73 7.39
C GLN A 283 -19.94 12.60 6.23
N LEU A 284 -19.64 12.22 4.98
CA LEU A 284 -20.08 12.93 3.78
C LEU A 284 -21.60 12.96 3.63
N ARG A 285 -22.31 11.90 4.02
CA ARG A 285 -23.78 11.89 3.98
C ARG A 285 -24.42 12.92 4.92
N LYS A 286 -23.73 13.28 6.00
CA LYS A 286 -24.23 14.22 7.01
C LYS A 286 -23.81 15.67 6.80
N LEU A 287 -22.93 15.96 5.83
CA LEU A 287 -22.32 17.28 5.68
C LEU A 287 -22.67 17.93 4.33
N ASN A 288 -23.36 19.07 4.38
CA ASN A 288 -23.67 19.93 3.22
C ASN A 288 -22.40 20.61 2.70
N LEU A 289 -21.57 19.87 1.96
CA LEU A 289 -20.36 20.39 1.34
C LEU A 289 -20.64 20.88 -0.09
N ASP A 290 -20.00 22.00 -0.46
CA ASP A 290 -19.95 22.50 -1.84
C ASP A 290 -19.60 21.39 -2.84
N TRP A 291 -20.25 21.38 -4.00
CA TRP A 291 -20.07 20.37 -5.04
C TRP A 291 -18.59 20.13 -5.39
N LYS A 292 -17.79 21.20 -5.45
CA LYS A 292 -16.34 21.12 -5.71
C LYS A 292 -15.61 20.32 -4.64
N LYS A 293 -15.95 20.44 -3.35
CA LYS A 293 -15.37 19.62 -2.26
C LYS A 293 -15.76 18.15 -2.42
N LYS A 294 -17.02 17.91 -2.74
CA LYS A 294 -17.64 16.60 -2.93
C LYS A 294 -16.97 15.79 -4.03
N VAL A 295 -16.66 16.40 -5.17
CA VAL A 295 -15.98 15.72 -6.30
C VAL A 295 -14.61 15.15 -5.90
N GLY A 296 -13.75 15.93 -5.23
CA GLY A 296 -12.42 15.42 -4.89
C GLY A 296 -12.41 14.39 -3.77
N ILE A 297 -13.41 14.38 -2.88
CA ILE A 297 -13.57 13.29 -1.92
C ILE A 297 -14.14 12.04 -2.62
N GLY A 298 -15.03 12.22 -3.60
CA GLY A 298 -15.51 11.14 -4.47
C GLY A 298 -14.40 10.47 -5.29
N MET A 299 -13.43 11.24 -5.80
CA MET A 299 -12.25 10.69 -6.48
C MET A 299 -11.40 9.82 -5.55
N MET A 300 -11.10 10.29 -4.33
CA MET A 300 -10.36 9.49 -3.34
C MET A 300 -11.11 8.21 -2.98
N PHE A 301 -12.43 8.30 -2.82
CA PHE A 301 -13.25 7.13 -2.53
C PHE A 301 -13.21 6.10 -3.67
N SER A 302 -13.33 6.56 -4.92
CA SER A 302 -13.30 5.67 -6.10
C SER A 302 -11.99 4.89 -6.18
N VAL A 303 -10.86 5.55 -5.94
CA VAL A 303 -9.55 4.89 -5.91
C VAL A 303 -9.40 3.97 -4.71
N GLY A 304 -9.92 4.37 -3.55
CA GLY A 304 -10.00 3.50 -2.38
C GLY A 304 -10.75 2.20 -2.66
N THR A 305 -11.92 2.26 -3.29
CA THR A 305 -12.68 1.08 -3.72
C THR A 305 -11.90 0.22 -4.70
N PHE A 306 -11.17 0.85 -5.63
CA PHE A 306 -10.31 0.13 -6.57
C PHE A 306 -9.16 -0.62 -5.86
N VAL A 307 -8.50 0.01 -4.87
CA VAL A 307 -7.49 -0.66 -4.04
C VAL A 307 -8.08 -1.87 -3.32
N THR A 308 -9.27 -1.75 -2.73
CA THR A 308 -9.95 -2.88 -2.08
C THR A 308 -10.26 -4.02 -3.06
N ALA A 309 -10.64 -3.70 -4.30
CA ALA A 309 -10.83 -4.72 -5.34
C ALA A 309 -9.51 -5.45 -5.66
N MET A 310 -8.38 -4.74 -5.72
CA MET A 310 -7.07 -5.35 -5.90
C MET A 310 -6.70 -6.28 -4.73
N SER A 311 -7.00 -5.88 -3.49
CA SER A 311 -6.82 -6.71 -2.28
C SER A 311 -7.61 -8.03 -2.39
N ILE A 312 -8.83 -8.00 -2.96
CA ILE A 312 -9.66 -9.19 -3.19
C ILE A 312 -9.04 -10.09 -4.26
N PHE A 313 -8.61 -9.54 -5.41
CA PHE A 313 -7.95 -10.33 -6.45
C PHE A 313 -6.66 -10.98 -5.95
N ARG A 314 -5.88 -10.28 -5.13
CA ARG A 314 -4.68 -10.86 -4.50
C ARG A 314 -5.03 -12.03 -3.58
N LEU A 315 -6.05 -11.88 -2.72
CA LEU A 315 -6.49 -12.97 -1.85
C LEU A 315 -6.99 -14.17 -2.67
N TYR A 316 -7.78 -13.93 -3.71
CA TYR A 316 -8.22 -14.97 -4.64
C TYR A 316 -7.03 -15.71 -5.27
N ALA A 317 -6.05 -14.99 -5.83
CA ALA A 317 -4.84 -15.60 -6.40
C ALA A 317 -4.05 -16.41 -5.36
N CYS A 318 -3.98 -15.93 -4.12
CA CYS A 318 -3.31 -16.62 -3.01
C CYS A 318 -4.06 -17.90 -2.58
N ILE A 319 -5.39 -17.89 -2.60
CA ILE A 319 -6.21 -19.08 -2.32
C ILE A 319 -6.03 -20.12 -3.42
N VAL A 320 -6.12 -19.70 -4.68
CA VAL A 320 -5.92 -20.59 -5.84
C VAL A 320 -4.52 -21.23 -5.78
N ALA A 321 -3.48 -20.42 -5.54
CA ALA A 321 -2.12 -20.93 -5.39
C ALA A 321 -1.95 -21.89 -4.20
N GLY A 322 -2.68 -21.65 -3.10
CA GLY A 322 -2.60 -22.46 -1.88
C GLY A 322 -3.38 -23.77 -1.93
N ILE A 323 -4.41 -23.88 -2.79
CA ILE A 323 -5.23 -25.09 -2.99
C ILE A 323 -4.71 -25.92 -4.18
N SER A 324 -3.90 -25.31 -5.06
CA SER A 324 -3.35 -26.02 -6.22
C SER A 324 -2.65 -27.30 -5.79
N GLN A 325 -3.04 -28.42 -6.41
CA GLN A 325 -2.42 -29.73 -6.17
C GLN A 325 -1.08 -29.86 -6.91
N THR A 326 -0.73 -28.88 -7.75
CA THR A 326 0.55 -28.84 -8.44
C THR A 326 1.67 -28.51 -7.47
N ASN A 327 2.75 -29.30 -7.47
CA ASN A 327 3.95 -29.02 -6.67
C ASN A 327 4.80 -27.83 -7.20
N ASN A 328 4.21 -26.94 -8.00
CA ASN A 328 4.89 -25.88 -8.73
C ASN A 328 4.76 -24.50 -8.08
N LYS A 329 5.28 -24.37 -6.87
CA LYS A 329 5.11 -23.16 -6.06
C LYS A 329 5.64 -21.89 -6.73
N SER A 330 6.77 -21.95 -7.45
CA SER A 330 7.37 -20.78 -8.13
C SER A 330 6.46 -20.17 -9.20
N TRP A 331 5.65 -20.99 -9.85
CA TRP A 331 4.65 -20.57 -10.84
C TRP A 331 3.36 -20.09 -10.17
N ASP A 332 2.84 -20.85 -9.22
CA ASP A 332 1.53 -20.60 -8.61
C ASP A 332 1.50 -19.27 -7.83
N TYR A 333 2.58 -18.94 -7.11
CA TYR A 333 2.68 -17.68 -6.36
C TYR A 333 2.99 -16.45 -7.23
N LEU A 334 3.29 -16.61 -8.53
CA LEU A 334 3.56 -15.47 -9.41
C LEU A 334 2.34 -14.55 -9.52
N ALA A 335 1.13 -15.11 -9.62
CA ALA A 335 -0.09 -14.33 -9.72
C ALA A 335 -0.31 -13.50 -8.44
N MET A 336 -0.08 -14.10 -7.27
CA MET A 336 -0.11 -13.40 -5.99
C MET A 336 0.91 -12.24 -5.95
N ALA A 337 2.15 -12.47 -6.39
CA ALA A 337 3.19 -11.46 -6.43
C ALA A 337 2.80 -10.27 -7.34
N LYS A 338 2.29 -10.55 -8.54
CA LYS A 338 1.79 -9.52 -9.48
C LYS A 338 0.70 -8.65 -8.86
N TRP A 339 -0.33 -9.26 -8.28
CA TRP A 339 -1.42 -8.52 -7.63
C TRP A 339 -0.94 -7.72 -6.42
N SER A 340 0.05 -8.23 -5.68
CA SER A 340 0.66 -7.51 -4.54
C SER A 340 1.38 -6.25 -5.02
N THR A 341 2.15 -6.34 -6.10
CA THR A 341 2.82 -5.18 -6.72
C THR A 341 1.79 -4.15 -7.19
N VAL A 342 0.70 -4.59 -7.83
CA VAL A 342 -0.36 -3.68 -8.28
C VAL A 342 -1.04 -2.98 -7.10
N GLU A 343 -1.46 -3.75 -6.08
CA GLU A 343 -2.14 -3.25 -4.88
C GLU A 343 -1.33 -2.15 -4.19
N VAL A 344 -0.03 -2.40 -3.98
CA VAL A 344 0.88 -1.47 -3.30
C VAL A 344 1.05 -0.16 -4.06
N ASN A 345 1.36 -0.24 -5.36
CA ASN A 345 1.63 0.94 -6.17
C ASN A 345 0.37 1.80 -6.34
N VAL A 346 -0.79 1.18 -6.58
CA VAL A 346 -2.08 1.88 -6.64
C VAL A 346 -2.43 2.52 -5.29
N GLY A 347 -2.11 1.85 -4.17
CA GLY A 347 -2.25 2.42 -2.83
C GLY A 347 -1.42 3.69 -2.64
N ILE A 348 -0.17 3.71 -3.12
CA ILE A 348 0.70 4.91 -3.11
C ILE A 348 0.09 6.02 -3.96
N TRP A 349 -0.42 5.72 -5.15
CA TRP A 349 -1.08 6.71 -6.01
C TRP A 349 -2.29 7.32 -5.31
N CYS A 350 -3.11 6.48 -4.67
CA CYS A 350 -4.27 6.91 -3.87
C CYS A 350 -3.86 7.87 -2.75
N ALA A 351 -2.80 7.53 -2.00
CA ALA A 351 -2.28 8.37 -0.94
C ALA A 351 -1.76 9.73 -1.46
N CYS A 352 -1.28 9.81 -2.70
CA CYS A 352 -0.76 11.04 -3.32
C CYS A 352 -1.84 11.93 -3.96
N MET A 353 -3.00 11.39 -4.31
CA MET A 353 -4.11 12.13 -4.93
C MET A 353 -4.55 13.42 -4.21
N PRO A 354 -4.62 13.48 -2.87
CA PRO A 354 -4.97 14.72 -2.18
C PRO A 354 -4.12 15.92 -2.54
N THR A 355 -2.82 15.70 -2.65
CA THR A 355 -1.87 16.76 -2.96
C THR A 355 -1.90 17.09 -4.44
N MET A 356 -2.07 16.09 -5.31
CA MET A 356 -2.27 16.32 -6.75
C MET A 356 -3.50 17.18 -7.03
N ARG A 357 -4.60 16.97 -6.28
CA ARG A 357 -5.79 17.83 -6.39
C ARG A 357 -5.44 19.29 -6.10
N VAL A 358 -4.65 19.57 -5.07
CA VAL A 358 -4.20 20.93 -4.74
C VAL A 358 -3.34 21.52 -5.85
N LEU A 359 -2.44 20.72 -6.43
CA LEU A 359 -1.62 21.13 -7.57
C LEU A 359 -2.48 21.50 -8.78
N LEU A 360 -3.43 20.64 -9.18
CA LEU A 360 -4.32 20.86 -10.30
C LEU A 360 -5.15 22.14 -10.14
N MET A 361 -5.69 22.40 -8.94
CA MET A 361 -6.48 23.60 -8.68
C MET A 361 -5.65 24.90 -8.74
N ARG A 362 -4.33 24.83 -8.48
CA ARG A 362 -3.45 26.00 -8.60
C ARG A 362 -2.97 26.25 -10.03
N ILE A 363 -2.71 25.19 -10.79
CA ILE A 363 -2.33 25.31 -12.21
C ILE A 363 -3.49 25.88 -13.04
N THR A 364 -4.74 25.50 -12.75
CA THR A 364 -5.92 25.96 -13.50
C THR A 364 -6.42 27.35 -13.10
N GLY A 365 -5.66 28.12 -12.30
CA GLY A 365 -5.92 29.53 -11.99
C GLY A 365 -7.12 29.82 -11.08
N HIS A 366 -7.84 28.81 -10.60
CA HIS A 366 -9.10 28.98 -9.85
C HIS A 366 -8.93 29.22 -8.32
N SER A 367 -7.76 29.64 -7.85
CA SER A 367 -7.41 29.58 -6.42
C SER A 367 -6.93 30.90 -5.82
N LYS A 368 -7.88 31.74 -5.37
CA LYS A 368 -7.60 32.73 -4.31
C LYS A 368 -8.30 32.43 -2.97
N GLN A 369 -9.29 31.53 -2.93
CA GLN A 369 -10.19 31.45 -1.77
C GLN A 369 -10.11 30.16 -0.93
N TYR A 370 -9.11 29.29 -1.14
CA TYR A 370 -9.07 27.97 -0.46
C TYR A 370 -7.95 27.75 0.54
N ILE A 371 -7.08 28.74 0.78
CA ILE A 371 -6.01 28.60 1.78
C ILE A 371 -6.57 28.95 3.16
N ASN A 372 -7.41 28.07 3.69
CA ASN A 372 -7.58 27.90 5.14
C ASN A 372 -7.51 26.41 5.46
N TYR A 373 -6.48 25.75 4.91
CA TYR A 373 -6.15 24.37 5.24
C TYR A 373 -5.16 24.36 6.42
N GLY A 374 -5.70 24.42 7.64
CA GLY A 374 -5.04 23.91 8.84
C GLY A 374 -3.81 24.67 9.35
N SER A 375 -3.83 26.01 9.36
CA SER A 375 -2.89 26.77 10.18
C SER A 375 -3.53 27.09 11.53
N ASN A 376 -3.30 26.25 12.53
CA ASN A 376 -3.28 26.74 13.91
C ASN A 376 -1.98 27.53 14.09
N LYS A 377 -1.92 28.74 13.55
CA LYS A 377 -0.95 29.73 14.01
C LYS A 377 -1.68 30.62 14.99
N SER A 378 -1.43 30.39 16.27
CA SER A 378 -1.54 31.43 17.28
C SER A 378 -0.87 32.67 16.71
N ALA A 379 -1.65 33.72 16.47
CA ALA A 379 -1.16 34.97 15.91
C ALA A 379 -0.25 35.61 16.95
N GLN A 380 1.05 35.38 16.78
CA GLN A 380 2.11 36.07 17.49
C GLN A 380 2.31 37.40 16.76
N ASP A 381 1.91 38.45 17.47
CA ASP A 381 2.42 39.81 17.47
C ASP A 381 3.26 40.24 16.26
N SER A 382 2.72 41.18 15.48
CA SER A 382 3.53 42.02 14.62
C SER A 382 3.00 43.45 14.68
N SER A 383 3.68 44.25 15.49
CA SER A 383 3.66 45.70 15.51
C SER A 383 3.84 46.22 14.08
N ARG A 384 2.75 46.74 13.50
CA ARG A 384 2.81 47.57 12.29
C ARG A 384 2.50 49.00 12.70
N GLU A 385 3.52 49.84 12.56
CA GLU A 385 3.39 51.30 12.63
C GLU A 385 2.29 51.80 11.69
N ASP A 386 1.42 52.63 12.25
CA ASP A 386 0.34 53.31 11.55
C ASP A 386 0.87 54.59 10.88
N PRO A 387 0.74 54.78 9.55
CA PRO A 387 1.21 55.98 8.86
C PRO A 387 0.34 57.23 9.10
N ASN A 388 -0.76 57.15 9.86
CA ASN A 388 -1.74 58.23 9.99
C ASN A 388 -1.83 58.85 11.39
N ARG A 389 -0.68 59.21 11.98
CA ARG A 389 -0.68 60.07 13.18
C ARG A 389 -0.69 61.56 12.78
N PRO A 390 -1.67 62.37 13.23
CA PRO A 390 -1.67 63.81 12.99
C PRO A 390 -0.47 64.47 13.68
N ARG A 391 0.25 65.28 12.91
CA ARG A 391 1.44 66.04 13.31
C ARG A 391 1.03 67.22 14.18
N THR A 392 0.99 67.05 15.50
CA THR A 392 0.90 68.19 16.44
C THR A 392 2.23 68.94 16.44
N LYS A 393 2.19 70.18 15.94
CA LYS A 393 3.30 71.14 16.04
C LYS A 393 3.43 71.61 17.48
N SER A 394 4.58 71.40 18.11
CA SER A 394 5.06 72.19 19.23
C SER A 394 6.34 72.92 18.81
N TYR A 395 6.34 74.24 18.93
CA TYR A 395 7.50 75.09 18.68
C TYR A 395 8.51 74.94 19.82
N PRO A 396 9.82 75.09 19.54
CA PRO A 396 10.87 74.95 20.55
C PRO A 396 11.13 76.29 21.25
N LEU A 397 11.41 76.25 22.55
CA LEU A 397 12.14 77.31 23.24
C LEU A 397 13.30 76.69 24.03
N GLU A 398 14.47 77.22 23.68
CA GLU A 398 15.81 77.10 24.22
C GLU A 398 15.98 76.92 25.74
N GLY A 399 17.07 76.22 26.09
CA GLY A 399 18.02 76.77 27.06
C GLY A 399 18.51 75.85 28.17
N GLY A 400 19.70 75.25 27.97
CA GLY A 400 20.76 75.29 28.99
C GLY A 400 20.89 74.16 30.02
N SER A 401 21.84 73.26 29.72
CA SER A 401 22.92 72.78 30.61
C SER A 401 22.63 72.09 31.96
N GLY A 402 23.15 70.86 32.11
CA GLY A 402 23.81 70.44 33.35
C GLY A 402 23.51 69.04 33.88
N ALA A 403 24.56 68.21 33.86
CA ALA A 403 24.93 67.20 34.87
C ALA A 403 24.11 65.89 35.04
N SER A 404 24.77 64.81 34.60
CA SER A 404 24.95 63.51 35.27
C SER A 404 24.55 63.43 36.75
N ALA A 405 23.67 62.49 37.09
CA ALA A 405 23.70 61.77 38.37
C ALA A 405 23.00 60.40 38.28
N ASN A 406 23.76 59.36 38.66
CA ASN A 406 23.27 58.04 39.05
C ASN A 406 22.37 58.16 40.28
N ALA A 407 21.24 57.47 40.29
CA ALA A 407 20.54 57.09 41.52
C ALA A 407 19.85 55.74 41.36
N THR A 408 20.45 54.74 42.00
CA THR A 408 19.85 53.44 42.33
C THR A 408 18.84 53.56 43.46
N ALA A 409 17.92 52.59 43.48
CA ALA A 409 17.05 52.14 44.57
C ALA A 409 15.67 52.83 44.68
N VAL A 410 14.59 52.04 44.58
CA VAL A 410 13.95 51.35 45.72
C VAL A 410 12.77 50.52 45.21
N LYS A 411 12.68 49.27 45.70
CA LYS A 411 11.54 48.35 45.55
C LYS A 411 10.29 48.95 46.19
N GLY A 412 9.20 49.05 45.43
CA GLY A 412 7.86 49.36 45.92
C GLY A 412 6.82 48.46 45.26
N SER A 413 6.40 47.43 46.00
CA SER A 413 5.33 46.49 45.64
C SER A 413 3.98 47.23 45.50
N ARG A 414 3.25 47.03 44.39
CA ARG A 414 1.79 47.29 44.32
C ARG A 414 1.13 46.56 43.14
N GLY A 415 0.32 45.57 43.48
CA GLY A 415 -1.07 45.43 43.03
C GLY A 415 -1.34 45.24 41.54
N ARG A 416 -1.48 43.97 41.14
CA ARG A 416 -2.11 43.50 39.91
C ARG A 416 -3.61 43.84 39.95
N MET A 417 -4.12 44.64 39.01
CA MET A 417 -5.56 44.85 38.80
C MET A 417 -5.88 44.60 37.33
N HIS A 418 -6.59 43.50 37.05
CA HIS A 418 -7.12 43.15 35.73
C HIS A 418 -8.45 43.90 35.51
N PRO A 419 -8.67 44.63 34.41
CA PRO A 419 -10.01 44.97 33.98
C PRO A 419 -10.62 43.77 33.23
N VAL A 420 -11.72 43.24 33.77
CA VAL A 420 -12.61 42.29 33.10
C VAL A 420 -13.34 43.04 31.99
N GLY A 421 -12.98 42.77 30.73
CA GLY A 421 -13.74 43.22 29.55
C GLY A 421 -14.60 42.09 29.01
N ILE A 422 -15.88 42.35 28.75
CA ILE A 422 -16.75 41.43 27.99
C ILE A 422 -16.50 41.71 26.50
N THR A 423 -16.03 40.71 25.76
CA THR A 423 -15.96 40.75 24.29
C THR A 423 -17.29 40.26 23.71
N CYS A 424 -17.90 41.07 22.84
CA CYS A 424 -19.14 40.72 22.14
C CYS A 424 -18.79 40.48 20.66
N ASP A 425 -18.86 39.23 20.22
CA ASP A 425 -18.69 38.90 18.80
C ASP A 425 -20.02 39.17 18.08
N THR A 426 -20.02 40.14 17.16
CA THR A 426 -21.18 40.45 16.33
C THR A 426 -21.02 39.79 14.97
N ILE A 427 -21.94 38.90 14.61
CA ILE A 427 -21.98 38.27 13.29
C ILE A 427 -22.95 39.09 12.43
N VAL A 428 -22.47 39.58 11.29
CA VAL A 428 -23.29 40.30 10.30
C VAL A 428 -23.48 39.39 9.10
N GLU A 429 -24.73 39.20 8.71
CA GLU A 429 -25.11 38.45 7.51
C GLU A 429 -25.33 39.46 6.36
N VAL A 430 -24.72 39.20 5.20
CA VAL A 430 -24.82 40.05 4.01
C VAL A 430 -25.54 39.26 2.95
N GLU A 431 -26.70 39.75 2.52
CA GLU A 431 -27.50 39.14 1.46
C GLU A 431 -27.26 39.88 0.14
N TYR A 432 -27.09 39.13 -0.95
CA TYR A 432 -26.87 39.65 -2.29
C TYR A 432 -28.16 39.52 -3.08
N ASP A 433 -28.70 40.63 -3.56
CA ASP A 433 -29.91 40.61 -4.39
C ASP A 433 -29.56 40.14 -5.81
N ALA A 434 -30.40 39.31 -6.41
CA ALA A 434 -30.05 38.54 -7.61
C ALA A 434 -29.98 39.37 -8.90
N HIS A 435 -30.25 40.69 -8.86
CA HIS A 435 -30.34 41.54 -10.06
C HIS A 435 -29.56 42.87 -9.98
N GLY A 436 -28.58 43.01 -9.07
CA GLY A 436 -27.66 44.15 -9.09
C GLY A 436 -26.50 43.99 -8.11
N ASP A 437 -25.28 44.37 -8.54
CA ASP A 437 -24.02 44.30 -7.78
C ASP A 437 -23.93 45.31 -6.61
N GLU A 438 -25.04 45.67 -5.97
CA GLU A 438 -25.04 46.56 -4.80
C GLU A 438 -25.22 45.79 -3.49
N THR A 439 -24.24 45.93 -2.59
CA THR A 439 -24.29 45.37 -1.24
C THR A 439 -25.04 46.31 -0.30
N HIS A 440 -26.18 45.89 0.25
CA HIS A 440 -26.86 46.61 1.33
C HIS A 440 -26.57 45.95 2.68
N LEU A 441 -26.11 46.75 3.65
CA LEU A 441 -25.98 46.34 5.04
C LEU A 441 -27.37 46.36 5.70
N VAL A 442 -27.84 45.21 6.19
CA VAL A 442 -29.11 45.13 6.93
C VAL A 442 -28.92 45.73 8.33
N HIS A 443 -29.71 46.76 8.67
CA HIS A 443 -29.65 47.40 9.98
C HIS A 443 -30.21 46.48 11.08
N MET A 444 -29.40 46.19 12.09
CA MET A 444 -29.79 45.41 13.27
C MET A 444 -30.66 46.26 14.20
N LYS A 445 -31.86 45.77 14.59
CA LYS A 445 -32.61 46.35 15.71
C LYS A 445 -31.90 45.98 17.03
N GLN A 446 -31.36 46.97 17.74
CA GLN A 446 -30.80 46.79 19.08
C GLN A 446 -31.92 46.43 20.07
N PHE A 447 -31.83 45.26 20.71
CA PHE A 447 -32.63 44.93 21.89
C PHE A 447 -32.05 45.67 23.10
N ASN A 448 -32.75 46.69 23.58
CA ASN A 448 -32.43 47.37 24.84
C ASN A 448 -32.70 46.43 26.03
N HIS A 449 -31.66 45.83 26.61
CA HIS A 449 -31.73 45.20 27.92
C HIS A 449 -31.48 46.23 29.03
N SER A 450 -32.42 47.16 29.22
CA SER A 450 -32.50 47.94 30.46
C SER A 450 -33.63 47.37 31.32
N LYS A 451 -33.29 46.50 32.27
CA LYS A 451 -33.94 46.23 33.57
C LYS A 451 -33.65 44.79 33.99
N SER A 452 -32.55 44.59 34.71
CA SER A 452 -32.51 43.62 35.81
C SER A 452 -31.28 43.89 36.66
N ALA A 453 -31.45 44.61 37.77
CA ALA A 453 -30.70 44.45 39.02
C ALA A 453 -31.03 45.60 40.00
N ARG A 454 -31.92 45.33 40.95
CA ARG A 454 -32.05 45.87 42.33
C ARG A 454 -33.32 45.18 42.87
N SER A 455 -33.37 44.49 44.00
CA SER A 455 -32.61 44.50 45.26
C SER A 455 -33.02 43.24 46.04
N LEU A 456 -32.07 42.44 46.56
CA LEU A 456 -31.71 42.31 47.99
C LEU A 456 -32.84 41.98 48.99
N SER A 457 -32.72 40.77 49.56
CA SER A 457 -32.87 40.37 50.99
C SER A 457 -34.19 40.58 51.75
N GLN A 458 -34.76 39.48 52.25
CA GLN A 458 -35.16 39.17 53.65
C GLN A 458 -36.19 38.01 53.62
N SER A 459 -35.88 36.86 54.24
CA SER A 459 -36.20 36.47 55.63
C SER A 459 -37.68 36.13 55.88
N GLN A 460 -37.90 34.84 56.15
CA GLN A 460 -38.87 34.23 57.08
C GLN A 460 -40.40 34.36 56.89
N ALA A 461 -41.03 33.23 57.28
CA ALA A 461 -42.33 33.07 57.95
C ALA A 461 -43.58 32.76 57.10
N SER A 462 -44.05 31.51 57.28
CA SER A 462 -45.44 31.08 57.56
C SER A 462 -46.61 31.84 56.92
N VAL A 463 -47.48 31.12 56.19
CA VAL A 463 -48.71 30.44 56.68
C VAL A 463 -49.12 29.40 55.63
#